data_AF-A0A949LW92-F1
#
_entry.id   AF-A0A949LW92-F1
#
_cell.length_a   1.000
_cell.length_b   1.000
_cell.length_c   1.000
_cell.angle_alpha   90.00
_cell.angle_beta   90.00
_cell.angle_gamma   90.00
#
_symmetry.space_group_name_H-M   'P 1'
#
loop_
_entity.id
_entity.type
_entity.pdbx_description
1 polymer ?
#
loop_
_entity_poly.entity_id
_entity_poly.type
_entity_poly.pdbx_seq_one_letter_code
_entity_poly.pdbx_strand_id
1 'polypeptide(L)'
;MRLSRYFLPALRETPSEAQIVSHQLMLRAGMIKQNGAGIYTWLPLGLRVLQKIEAIVREEQERAGAVELLMPTIQQAELWKESGRYEAYGKEMLRIVDRHEREMLFGPTNEELITDVFRSFVKSYKQLPLNLYHIQWKFRDEIRPRFGVMRGREFLMKDAYSFDLTPDAARQAYYRMFCAYLNTFSRMGLKAVPMRADTGPIGGDLSHEFIILADTGESAVFCDRELVDMAPPGLDLDFQADLKPEFDRRTALYAATEEMHDPARFEREVPEERRLSARGIEVGHIFYFGAKYSAPMRAHVTGPDGKDAPVEMGSYGVGVSRLAAAIIEASHDERGIIWPAAVAPFTAAVVSLRPDDAAVSAVCESVYGALLKAGVDVLYDDTPERPGAKLSTLELAGVPTLVVVGPKGVKAGVVEVRDRATGSVVEMSAEAAIQSLVGTSGG
;
A
#
# COMPACT_ATOMS: atom_id res chain seq x y z
N MET A 1 -22.64 -0.13 8.87
CA MET A 1 -22.91 1.24 8.37
C MET A 1 -24.18 1.22 7.52
N ARG A 2 -25.05 2.24 7.58
CA ARG A 2 -26.20 2.36 6.66
C ARG A 2 -25.87 3.31 5.52
N LEU A 3 -26.22 2.96 4.29
CA LEU A 3 -25.90 3.75 3.11
C LEU A 3 -26.65 5.08 3.11
N SER A 4 -27.88 5.13 3.61
CA SER A 4 -28.64 6.38 3.82
C SER A 4 -27.94 7.41 4.73
N ARG A 5 -26.97 6.96 5.53
CA ARG A 5 -26.17 7.78 6.46
C ARG A 5 -24.69 7.80 6.10
N TYR A 6 -24.33 7.31 4.91
CA TYR A 6 -22.96 7.23 4.44
C TYR A 6 -22.79 8.09 3.19
N PHE A 7 -21.65 8.77 3.08
CA PHE A 7 -21.37 9.60 1.91
C PHE A 7 -20.64 8.78 0.85
N LEU A 8 -21.40 8.28 -0.13
CA LEU A 8 -20.90 7.51 -1.28
C LEU A 8 -21.42 8.12 -2.60
N PRO A 9 -20.74 9.15 -3.13
CA PRO A 9 -21.17 9.85 -4.34
C PRO A 9 -20.70 9.10 -5.60
N ALA A 10 -21.23 7.89 -5.84
CA ALA A 10 -20.86 7.10 -7.01
C ALA A 10 -21.32 7.77 -8.33
N LEU A 11 -20.48 7.70 -9.36
CA LEU A 11 -20.73 8.28 -10.68
C LEU A 11 -21.08 7.20 -11.69
N ARG A 12 -22.09 7.48 -12.53
CA ARG A 12 -22.48 6.59 -13.63
C ARG A 12 -21.44 6.59 -14.75
N GLU A 13 -20.99 7.78 -15.12
CA GLU A 13 -20.07 8.01 -16.23
C GLU A 13 -18.63 8.17 -15.73
N THR A 14 -17.69 7.74 -16.58
CA THR A 14 -16.26 7.91 -16.33
C THR A 14 -15.86 9.35 -16.60
N PRO A 15 -15.21 10.05 -15.64
CA PRO A 15 -14.67 11.38 -15.89
C PRO A 15 -13.60 11.35 -17.00
N SER A 16 -13.66 12.28 -17.95
CA SER A 16 -12.84 12.28 -19.16
C SER A 16 -11.36 12.53 -18.90
N GLU A 17 -11.01 13.10 -17.74
CA GLU A 17 -9.66 13.34 -17.28
C GLU A 17 -8.93 12.07 -16.81
N ALA A 18 -9.64 10.97 -16.57
CA ALA A 18 -9.07 9.74 -16.03
C ALA A 18 -8.61 8.79 -17.14
N GLN A 19 -7.29 8.59 -17.25
CA GLN A 19 -6.66 7.86 -18.35
C GLN A 19 -6.55 6.33 -18.13
N ILE A 20 -6.55 5.89 -16.88
CA ILE A 20 -6.29 4.49 -16.49
C ILE A 20 -7.41 3.96 -15.61
N VAL A 21 -7.55 2.63 -15.56
CA VAL A 21 -8.71 1.97 -14.95
C VAL A 21 -8.83 2.27 -13.47
N SER A 22 -7.74 2.21 -12.70
CA SER A 22 -7.78 2.51 -11.27
C SER A 22 -8.25 3.95 -10.99
N HIS A 23 -7.72 4.94 -11.71
CA HIS A 23 -8.15 6.33 -11.55
C HIS A 23 -9.64 6.51 -11.91
N GLN A 24 -10.09 5.90 -13.01
CA GLN A 24 -11.49 5.93 -13.42
C GLN A 24 -12.41 5.30 -12.37
N LEU A 25 -12.07 4.10 -11.88
CA LEU A 25 -12.86 3.38 -10.90
C LEU A 25 -12.86 4.06 -9.53
N MET A 26 -11.74 4.63 -9.06
CA MET A 26 -11.71 5.35 -7.79
C MET A 26 -12.58 6.62 -7.82
N LEU A 27 -12.63 7.34 -8.95
CA LEU A 27 -13.56 8.47 -9.12
C LEU A 27 -15.01 7.99 -9.18
N ARG A 28 -15.29 6.97 -10.01
CA ARG A 28 -16.65 6.45 -10.19
C ARG A 28 -17.23 5.80 -8.94
N ALA A 29 -16.42 5.10 -8.16
CA ALA A 29 -16.84 4.51 -6.90
C ALA A 29 -16.93 5.54 -5.75
N GLY A 30 -16.67 6.82 -6.00
CA GLY A 30 -16.72 7.86 -4.97
C GLY A 30 -15.67 7.66 -3.88
N MET A 31 -14.47 7.18 -4.23
CA MET A 31 -13.36 6.96 -3.30
C MET A 31 -12.46 8.18 -3.15
N ILE A 32 -12.28 8.94 -4.22
CA ILE A 32 -11.43 10.14 -4.24
C ILE A 32 -12.11 11.28 -4.99
N LYS A 33 -11.71 12.50 -4.65
CA LYS A 33 -12.06 13.71 -5.38
C LYS A 33 -10.83 14.56 -5.57
N GLN A 34 -10.56 15.00 -6.79
CA GLN A 34 -9.44 15.90 -7.06
C GLN A 34 -9.74 17.33 -6.55
N ASN A 35 -8.75 17.95 -5.89
CA ASN A 35 -8.79 19.34 -5.41
C ASN A 35 -7.79 20.24 -6.16
N GLY A 36 -6.69 19.66 -6.65
CA GLY A 36 -5.69 20.30 -7.50
C GLY A 36 -4.96 19.24 -8.32
N ALA A 37 -4.12 19.65 -9.28
CA ALA A 37 -3.30 18.71 -10.04
C ALA A 37 -2.50 17.80 -9.08
N GLY A 38 -2.73 16.49 -9.12
CA GLY A 38 -2.07 15.52 -8.23
C GLY A 38 -2.43 15.60 -6.73
N ILE A 39 -3.50 16.30 -6.34
CA ILE A 39 -3.91 16.44 -4.93
C ILE A 39 -5.37 15.99 -4.80
N TYR A 40 -5.60 15.00 -3.92
CA TYR A 40 -6.87 14.30 -3.81
C TYR A 40 -7.41 14.28 -2.37
N THR A 41 -8.69 14.58 -2.21
CA THR A 41 -9.45 14.24 -1.01
C THR A 41 -9.81 12.76 -1.06
N TRP A 42 -9.49 12.03 0.00
CA TRP A 42 -9.97 10.66 0.23
C TRP A 42 -11.38 10.71 0.82
N LEU A 43 -12.36 10.27 0.02
CA LEU A 43 -13.76 10.17 0.44
C LEU A 43 -13.94 8.94 1.34
N PRO A 44 -15.05 8.81 2.09
CA PRO A 44 -15.18 7.79 3.13
C PRO A 44 -14.87 6.36 2.68
N LEU A 45 -15.29 5.95 1.47
CA LEU A 45 -15.00 4.60 0.96
C LEU A 45 -13.51 4.41 0.71
N GLY A 46 -12.86 5.39 0.06
CA GLY A 46 -11.43 5.36 -0.22
C GLY A 46 -10.59 5.43 1.06
N LEU A 47 -10.99 6.25 2.03
CA LEU A 47 -10.31 6.37 3.32
C LEU A 47 -10.33 5.05 4.09
N ARG A 48 -11.44 4.29 4.05
CA ARG A 48 -11.50 2.96 4.67
C ARG A 48 -10.49 2.00 4.06
N VAL A 49 -10.36 1.98 2.73
CA VAL A 49 -9.34 1.16 2.05
C VAL A 49 -7.94 1.61 2.44
N LEU A 50 -7.67 2.92 2.42
CA LEU A 50 -6.37 3.48 2.80
C LEU A 50 -5.97 3.08 4.22
N GLN A 51 -6.90 3.10 5.18
CA GLN A 51 -6.68 2.69 6.56
C GLN A 51 -6.41 1.19 6.71
N LYS A 52 -7.06 0.33 5.91
CA LYS A 52 -6.77 -1.12 5.91
C LYS A 52 -5.39 -1.43 5.33
N ILE A 53 -5.01 -0.74 4.25
CA ILE A 53 -3.64 -0.82 3.70
C ILE A 53 -2.63 -0.37 4.76
N GLU A 54 -2.87 0.77 5.39
CA GLU A 54 -2.01 1.32 6.45
C GLU A 54 -1.83 0.32 7.62
N ALA A 55 -2.92 -0.31 8.07
CA ALA A 55 -2.87 -1.30 9.14
C ALA A 55 -1.97 -2.50 8.79
N ILE A 56 -2.12 -3.07 7.59
CA ILE A 56 -1.27 -4.18 7.13
C ILE A 56 0.20 -3.77 7.07
N VAL A 57 0.49 -2.60 6.51
CA VAL A 57 1.87 -2.08 6.43
C VAL A 57 2.46 -1.93 7.84
N ARG A 58 1.72 -1.34 8.77
CA ARG A 58 2.14 -1.17 10.17
C ARG A 58 2.44 -2.51 10.84
N GLU A 59 1.52 -3.46 10.75
CA GLU A 59 1.70 -4.78 11.36
C GLU A 59 2.95 -5.50 10.85
N GLU A 60 3.23 -5.47 9.55
CA GLU A 60 4.43 -6.11 8.99
C GLU A 60 5.73 -5.39 9.39
N GLN A 61 5.70 -4.06 9.55
CA GLN A 61 6.84 -3.29 10.06
C GLN A 61 7.13 -3.65 11.53
N GLU A 62 6.09 -3.73 12.36
CA GLU A 62 6.20 -4.10 13.78
C GLU A 62 6.67 -5.55 13.95
N ARG A 63 6.13 -6.50 13.16
CA ARG A 63 6.59 -7.90 13.14
C ARG A 63 8.08 -8.00 12.80
N ALA A 64 8.57 -7.15 11.91
CA ALA A 64 9.98 -7.08 11.53
C ALA A 64 10.87 -6.32 12.54
N GLY A 65 10.30 -5.82 13.65
CA GLY A 65 11.01 -5.14 14.72
C GLY A 65 11.25 -3.64 14.49
N ALA A 66 10.59 -3.03 13.51
CA ALA A 66 10.64 -1.58 13.32
C ALA A 66 9.70 -0.89 14.32
N VAL A 67 10.06 0.32 14.76
CA VAL A 67 9.33 1.07 15.79
C VAL A 67 8.72 2.34 15.19
N GLU A 68 7.42 2.53 15.37
CA GLU A 68 6.71 3.69 14.83
C GLU A 68 6.98 4.95 15.64
N LEU A 69 7.19 6.06 14.93
CA LEU A 69 7.15 7.43 15.42
C LEU A 69 6.40 8.31 14.41
N LEU A 70 6.29 9.62 14.64
CA LEU A 70 5.69 10.53 13.67
C LEU A 70 6.49 11.83 13.52
N MET A 71 7.24 11.94 12.43
CA MET A 71 7.91 13.19 12.05
C MET A 71 6.92 14.21 11.41
N PRO A 72 7.19 15.53 11.55
CA PRO A 72 6.40 16.58 10.92
C PRO A 72 6.52 16.58 9.38
N THR A 73 5.50 17.13 8.72
CA THR A 73 5.50 17.35 7.26
C THR A 73 6.36 18.53 6.84
N ILE A 74 6.45 19.58 7.67
CA ILE A 74 7.28 20.76 7.42
C ILE A 74 8.65 20.57 8.07
N GLN A 75 9.71 20.75 7.28
CA GLN A 75 11.10 20.58 7.71
C GLN A 75 11.89 21.88 7.52
N GLN A 76 12.88 22.12 8.39
CA GLN A 76 13.80 23.25 8.25
C GLN A 76 14.78 23.00 7.10
N ALA A 77 15.01 24.00 6.26
CA ALA A 77 15.95 23.88 5.14
C ALA A 77 17.40 23.60 5.60
N GLU A 78 17.77 24.03 6.82
CA GLU A 78 19.13 23.85 7.35
C GLU A 78 19.54 22.37 7.42
N LEU A 79 18.63 21.48 7.83
CA LEU A 79 18.90 20.03 7.86
C LEU A 79 19.26 19.48 6.47
N TRP A 80 18.61 19.99 5.42
CA TRP A 80 18.86 19.60 4.04
C TRP A 80 20.11 20.25 3.46
N LYS A 81 20.54 21.40 4.00
CA LYS A 81 21.82 22.03 3.67
C LYS A 81 22.97 21.24 4.29
N GLU A 82 22.81 20.72 5.52
CA GLU A 82 23.81 19.85 6.17
C GLU A 82 24.12 18.59 5.32
N SER A 83 23.10 17.95 4.74
CA SER A 83 23.29 16.79 3.85
C SER A 83 23.73 17.16 2.42
N GLY A 84 23.68 18.45 2.07
CA GLY A 84 23.92 18.95 0.72
C GLY A 84 22.76 18.71 -0.26
N ARG A 85 21.61 18.18 0.18
CA ARG A 85 20.49 17.84 -0.69
C ARG A 85 19.52 18.99 -0.97
N TYR A 86 19.55 20.08 -0.22
CA TYR A 86 18.60 21.19 -0.40
C TYR A 86 18.57 21.73 -1.83
N GLU A 87 19.73 21.98 -2.44
CA GLU A 87 19.82 22.40 -3.84
C GLU A 87 19.83 21.22 -4.83
N ALA A 88 20.44 20.09 -4.45
CA ALA A 88 20.55 18.93 -5.33
C ALA A 88 19.22 18.22 -5.61
N TYR A 89 18.20 18.37 -4.74
CA TYR A 89 16.88 17.77 -4.96
C TYR A 89 16.13 18.37 -6.16
N GLY A 90 16.44 19.61 -6.53
CA GLY A 90 15.83 20.27 -7.67
C GLY A 90 14.37 20.70 -7.46
N LYS A 91 13.64 20.82 -8.57
CA LYS A 91 12.32 21.50 -8.63
C LYS A 91 11.17 20.70 -8.02
N GLU A 92 11.36 19.41 -7.76
CA GLU A 92 10.35 18.58 -7.11
C GLU A 92 10.20 18.89 -5.61
N MET A 93 11.16 19.60 -5.01
CA MET A 93 11.08 20.04 -3.63
C MET A 93 10.17 21.28 -3.48
N LEU A 94 9.08 21.12 -2.74
CA LEU A 94 8.21 22.26 -2.39
C LEU A 94 8.84 23.08 -1.26
N ARG A 95 9.53 24.16 -1.62
CA ARG A 95 10.13 25.12 -0.68
C ARG A 95 9.07 26.11 -0.16
N ILE A 96 9.15 26.45 1.11
CA ILE A 96 8.21 27.31 1.84
C ILE A 96 9.02 28.35 2.62
N VAL A 97 8.55 29.59 2.67
CA VAL A 97 9.13 30.63 3.52
C VAL A 97 8.08 31.07 4.53
N ASP A 98 8.41 31.03 5.82
CA ASP A 98 7.48 31.48 6.86
C ASP A 98 7.41 33.02 6.96
N ARG A 99 6.52 33.52 7.82
CA ARG A 99 6.35 34.98 8.06
C ARG A 99 7.56 35.69 8.66
N HIS A 100 8.57 34.94 9.09
CA HIS A 100 9.85 35.43 9.64
C HIS A 100 11.00 35.17 8.67
N GLU A 101 10.70 34.90 7.39
CA GLU A 101 11.68 34.65 6.34
C GLU A 101 12.53 33.40 6.58
N ARG A 102 12.05 32.45 7.38
CA ARG A 102 12.73 31.16 7.57
C ARG A 102 12.44 30.22 6.43
N GLU A 103 13.50 29.67 5.85
CA GLU A 103 13.43 28.67 4.79
C GLU A 103 13.04 27.31 5.36
N MET A 104 11.95 26.76 4.82
CA MET A 104 11.40 25.46 5.14
C MET A 104 11.04 24.73 3.85
N LEU A 105 10.59 23.50 3.98
CA LEU A 105 10.06 22.72 2.88
C LEU A 105 8.99 21.74 3.38
N PHE A 106 8.09 21.36 2.49
CA PHE A 106 7.25 20.18 2.72
C PHE A 106 8.09 18.95 2.38
N GLY A 107 8.30 18.07 3.35
CA GLY A 107 9.18 16.89 3.23
C GLY A 107 8.77 15.96 2.09
N PRO A 108 9.62 15.77 1.05
CA PRO A 108 9.40 14.74 0.05
C PRO A 108 9.88 13.35 0.52
N THR A 109 10.69 13.32 1.58
CA THR A 109 11.28 12.18 2.30
C THR A 109 11.87 12.70 3.63
N ASN A 110 12.48 11.84 4.46
CA ASN A 110 12.86 12.16 5.84
C ASN A 110 14.26 11.69 6.27
N GLU A 111 15.19 11.34 5.36
CA GLU A 111 16.53 10.87 5.75
C GLU A 111 17.29 11.85 6.66
N GLU A 112 17.25 13.15 6.39
CA GLU A 112 17.91 14.17 7.20
C GLU A 112 17.24 14.31 8.58
N LEU A 113 15.92 14.35 8.62
CA LEU A 113 15.17 14.58 9.85
C LEU A 113 15.28 13.40 10.82
N ILE A 114 15.23 12.16 10.32
CA ILE A 114 15.41 10.98 11.17
C ILE A 114 16.85 10.85 11.65
N THR A 115 17.83 11.27 10.84
CA THR A 115 19.24 11.32 11.24
C THR A 115 19.45 12.33 12.37
N ASP A 116 18.78 13.49 12.31
CA ASP A 116 18.82 14.49 13.39
C ASP A 116 18.20 13.99 14.70
N VAL A 117 17.06 13.29 14.62
CA VAL A 117 16.44 12.62 15.77
C VAL A 117 17.41 11.57 16.34
N PHE A 118 17.94 10.69 15.49
CA PHE A 118 18.86 9.63 15.91
C PHE A 118 20.10 10.20 16.61
N ARG A 119 20.80 11.16 15.98
CA ARG A 119 22.04 11.73 16.52
C ARG A 119 21.82 12.45 17.84
N SER A 120 20.60 12.89 18.13
CA SER A 120 20.27 13.57 19.39
C SER A 120 20.22 12.61 20.59
N PHE A 121 19.79 11.36 20.39
CA PHE A 121 19.47 10.45 21.50
C PHE A 121 20.28 9.15 21.53
N VAL A 122 20.88 8.74 20.41
CA VAL A 122 21.64 7.49 20.32
C VAL A 122 23.13 7.80 20.30
N LYS A 123 23.86 7.27 21.30
CA LYS A 123 25.29 7.57 21.50
C LYS A 123 26.17 6.32 21.62
N SER A 124 25.59 5.15 21.83
CA SER A 124 26.34 3.90 22.03
C SER A 124 25.87 2.81 21.09
N TYR A 125 26.80 2.00 20.61
CA TYR A 125 26.50 0.80 19.82
C TYR A 125 25.51 -0.17 20.50
N LYS A 126 25.37 -0.12 21.83
CA LYS A 126 24.44 -0.97 22.60
C LYS A 126 22.97 -0.67 22.32
N GLN A 127 22.68 0.47 21.70
CA GLN A 127 21.34 0.88 21.27
C GLN A 127 21.04 0.46 19.81
N LEU A 128 21.97 -0.22 19.15
CA LEU A 128 21.85 -0.72 17.79
C LEU A 128 21.72 -2.26 17.80
N PRO A 129 21.06 -2.87 16.80
CA PRO A 129 20.42 -2.23 15.65
C PRO A 129 19.13 -1.48 16.03
N LEU A 130 18.78 -0.45 15.27
CA LEU A 130 17.55 0.32 15.45
C LEU A 130 16.87 0.55 14.10
N ASN A 131 15.55 0.38 14.03
CA ASN A 131 14.78 0.71 12.83
C ASN A 131 13.55 1.53 13.23
N LEU A 132 13.49 2.77 12.75
CA LEU A 132 12.41 3.72 13.06
C LEU A 132 11.61 3.99 11.80
N TYR A 133 10.28 4.06 11.90
CA TYR A 133 9.44 4.39 10.75
C TYR A 133 8.28 5.31 11.10
N HIS A 134 7.68 5.90 10.08
CA HIS A 134 6.38 6.55 10.21
C HIS A 134 5.53 6.30 8.98
N ILE A 135 4.23 6.57 9.11
CA ILE A 135 3.31 6.66 7.97
C ILE A 135 2.82 8.10 7.91
N GLN A 136 3.26 8.87 6.91
CA GLN A 136 3.04 10.32 6.88
C GLN A 136 2.93 10.82 5.44
N TRP A 137 2.13 11.88 5.27
CA TRP A 137 2.00 12.61 4.02
C TRP A 137 3.32 13.22 3.58
N LYS A 138 3.59 13.09 2.28
CA LYS A 138 4.76 13.63 1.59
C LYS A 138 4.28 14.53 0.45
N PHE A 139 5.15 15.44 0.03
CA PHE A 139 4.90 16.25 -1.14
C PHE A 139 6.08 16.22 -2.11
N ARG A 140 5.83 15.90 -3.38
CA ARG A 140 6.78 16.06 -4.49
C ARG A 140 6.07 16.86 -5.58
N ASP A 141 6.63 18.00 -6.00
CA ASP A 141 6.04 18.87 -7.02
C ASP A 141 6.28 18.30 -8.43
N GLU A 142 5.69 17.12 -8.67
CA GLU A 142 5.76 16.39 -9.93
C GLU A 142 5.33 17.30 -11.10
N ILE A 143 6.18 17.39 -12.12
CA ILE A 143 6.01 18.29 -13.26
C ILE A 143 4.72 17.99 -14.04
N ARG A 144 4.33 16.71 -14.11
CA ARG A 144 3.11 16.27 -14.79
C ARG A 144 2.38 15.21 -13.97
N PRO A 145 1.62 15.61 -12.94
CA PRO A 145 0.85 14.67 -12.13
C PRO A 145 -0.20 13.98 -13.00
N ARG A 146 -0.28 12.66 -12.93
CA ARG A 146 -1.12 11.82 -13.78
C ARG A 146 -1.53 10.56 -13.05
N PHE A 147 -2.42 9.77 -13.65
CA PHE A 147 -2.76 8.43 -13.15
C PHE A 147 -3.35 8.42 -11.73
N GLY A 148 -4.10 9.45 -11.36
CA GLY A 148 -4.77 9.49 -10.06
C GLY A 148 -3.78 9.53 -8.90
N VAL A 149 -4.00 8.64 -7.94
CA VAL A 149 -3.15 8.51 -6.74
C VAL A 149 -1.83 7.78 -7.00
N MET A 150 -1.59 7.24 -8.20
CA MET A 150 -0.31 6.57 -8.51
C MET A 150 0.84 7.55 -8.70
N ARG A 151 0.57 8.69 -9.34
CA ARG A 151 1.56 9.74 -9.63
C ARG A 151 0.97 11.13 -9.34
N GLY A 152 0.63 11.32 -8.06
CA GLY A 152 0.20 12.60 -7.49
C GLY A 152 1.37 13.48 -7.03
N ARG A 153 1.03 14.58 -6.36
CA ARG A 153 1.99 15.47 -5.69
C ARG A 153 1.99 15.29 -4.18
N GLU A 154 0.79 15.22 -3.59
CA GLU A 154 0.61 14.88 -2.18
C GLU A 154 0.21 13.40 -2.06
N PHE A 155 0.98 12.62 -1.32
CA PHE A 155 0.80 11.17 -1.24
C PHE A 155 1.18 10.65 0.15
N LEU A 156 0.57 9.53 0.54
CA LEU A 156 0.84 8.88 1.82
C LEU A 156 1.92 7.82 1.62
N MET A 157 2.97 7.89 2.43
CA MET A 157 4.09 6.97 2.38
C MET A 157 4.38 6.43 3.78
N LYS A 158 4.70 5.14 3.83
CA LYS A 158 5.44 4.57 4.95
C LYS A 158 6.91 4.59 4.59
N ASP A 159 7.72 5.29 5.35
CA ASP A 159 9.17 5.32 5.22
C ASP A 159 9.82 4.96 6.54
N ALA A 160 10.68 3.95 6.47
CA ALA A 160 11.43 3.39 7.59
C ALA A 160 12.93 3.58 7.38
N TYR A 161 13.69 3.63 8.47
CA TYR A 161 15.11 3.98 8.47
C TYR A 161 15.86 3.12 9.49
N SER A 162 16.80 2.30 9.02
CA SER A 162 17.67 1.52 9.91
C SER A 162 18.95 2.27 10.25
N PHE A 163 19.47 1.98 11.43
CA PHE A 163 20.74 2.45 11.96
C PHE A 163 21.48 1.26 12.53
N ASP A 164 22.68 1.03 12.02
CA ASP A 164 23.48 -0.16 12.30
C ASP A 164 24.95 0.22 12.50
N LEU A 165 25.68 -0.57 13.28
CA LEU A 165 27.09 -0.29 13.58
C LEU A 165 28.01 -0.61 12.38
N THR A 166 27.67 -1.64 11.61
CA THR A 166 28.52 -2.18 10.55
C THR A 166 27.73 -2.43 9.27
N PRO A 167 28.39 -2.46 8.09
CA PRO A 167 27.73 -2.76 6.84
C PRO A 167 27.00 -4.11 6.84
N ASP A 168 27.56 -5.12 7.51
CA ASP A 168 26.93 -6.43 7.61
C ASP A 168 25.66 -6.40 8.47
N ALA A 169 25.65 -5.64 9.57
CA ALA A 169 24.44 -5.43 10.36
C ALA A 169 23.35 -4.69 9.56
N ALA A 170 23.74 -3.67 8.78
CA ALA A 170 22.84 -2.96 7.89
C ALA A 170 22.23 -3.86 6.80
N ARG A 171 23.02 -4.80 6.25
CA ARG A 171 22.50 -5.83 5.33
C ARG A 171 21.47 -6.74 5.98
N GLN A 172 21.66 -7.10 7.25
CA GLN A 172 20.63 -7.87 7.98
C GLN A 172 19.33 -7.08 8.16
N ALA A 173 19.41 -5.76 8.43
CA ALA A 173 18.24 -4.88 8.43
C ALA A 173 17.55 -4.82 7.06
N TYR A 174 18.34 -4.75 5.99
CA TYR A 174 17.86 -4.80 4.62
C TYR A 174 17.09 -6.10 4.32
N TYR A 175 17.63 -7.26 4.70
CA TYR A 175 16.96 -8.57 4.48
C TYR A 175 15.65 -8.69 5.25
N ARG A 176 15.59 -8.16 6.49
CA ARG A 176 14.34 -8.08 7.27
C ARG A 176 13.28 -7.27 6.53
N MET A 177 13.64 -6.08 6.04
CA MET A 177 12.70 -5.22 5.30
C MET A 177 12.30 -5.83 3.95
N PHE A 178 13.22 -6.49 3.26
CA PHE A 178 12.93 -7.22 2.03
C PHE A 178 11.83 -8.27 2.25
N CYS A 179 11.96 -9.10 3.30
CA CYS A 179 10.96 -10.12 3.61
C CYS A 179 9.63 -9.52 4.12
N ALA A 180 9.70 -8.47 4.94
CA ALA A 180 8.52 -7.76 5.42
C ALA A 180 7.69 -7.18 4.26
N TYR A 181 8.34 -6.67 3.21
CA TYR A 181 7.68 -6.13 2.04
C TYR A 181 6.95 -7.22 1.24
N LEU A 182 7.60 -8.36 1.01
CA LEU A 182 6.97 -9.50 0.34
C LEU A 182 5.72 -9.96 1.07
N ASN A 183 5.77 -10.06 2.41
CA ASN A 183 4.60 -10.36 3.22
C ASN A 183 3.54 -9.26 3.13
N THR A 184 3.93 -7.98 3.23
CA THR A 184 3.04 -6.82 3.13
C THR A 184 2.20 -6.86 1.86
N PHE A 185 2.84 -7.01 0.70
CA PHE A 185 2.14 -7.04 -0.58
C PHE A 185 1.30 -8.31 -0.74
N SER A 186 1.81 -9.47 -0.31
CA SER A 186 1.05 -10.71 -0.38
C SER A 186 -0.22 -10.68 0.47
N ARG A 187 -0.19 -10.06 1.65
CA ARG A 187 -1.38 -9.88 2.51
C ARG A 187 -2.45 -9.00 1.86
N MET A 188 -2.05 -8.14 0.93
CA MET A 188 -2.95 -7.33 0.10
C MET A 188 -3.37 -8.04 -1.19
N GLY A 189 -3.08 -9.34 -1.35
CA GLY A 189 -3.41 -10.09 -2.56
C GLY A 189 -2.56 -9.70 -3.79
N LEU A 190 -1.43 -9.04 -3.59
CA LEU A 190 -0.53 -8.59 -4.65
C LEU A 190 0.68 -9.51 -4.77
N LYS A 191 1.08 -9.82 -6.01
CA LYS A 191 2.36 -10.46 -6.32
C LYS A 191 3.40 -9.40 -6.66
N ALA A 192 4.12 -8.92 -5.66
CA ALA A 192 5.20 -7.97 -5.84
C ALA A 192 6.53 -8.68 -6.15
N VAL A 193 7.13 -8.33 -7.27
CA VAL A 193 8.42 -8.89 -7.72
C VAL A 193 9.54 -7.95 -7.27
N PRO A 194 10.49 -8.41 -6.43
CA PRO A 194 11.65 -7.61 -6.08
C PRO A 194 12.60 -7.57 -7.28
N MET A 195 12.90 -6.37 -7.77
CA MET A 195 13.78 -6.14 -8.93
C MET A 195 14.97 -5.30 -8.52
N ARG A 196 16.14 -5.65 -9.06
CA ARG A 196 17.32 -4.80 -8.86
C ARG A 196 17.08 -3.45 -9.55
N ALA A 197 17.32 -2.38 -8.82
CA ALA A 197 17.05 -1.02 -9.27
C ALA A 197 18.27 -0.12 -9.12
N ASP A 198 18.22 1.05 -9.78
CA ASP A 198 19.20 2.10 -9.55
C ASP A 198 19.06 2.66 -8.11
N THR A 199 20.15 3.25 -7.60
CA THR A 199 20.16 3.85 -6.27
C THR A 199 19.79 5.34 -6.28
N GLY A 200 19.80 5.97 -7.47
CA GLY A 200 19.37 7.35 -7.69
C GLY A 200 20.02 8.37 -6.74
N PRO A 201 19.33 9.49 -6.44
CA PRO A 201 19.82 10.52 -5.52
C PRO A 201 19.91 10.04 -4.06
N ILE A 202 19.34 8.89 -3.70
CA ILE A 202 19.44 8.29 -2.37
C ILE A 202 20.81 7.60 -2.20
N GLY A 203 21.41 7.07 -3.26
CA GLY A 203 22.77 6.49 -3.27
C GLY A 203 22.86 5.10 -2.62
N GLY A 204 24.06 4.49 -2.66
CA GLY A 204 24.30 3.13 -2.12
C GLY A 204 24.77 2.12 -3.16
N ASP A 205 24.79 0.83 -2.79
CA ASP A 205 25.13 -0.30 -3.69
C ASP A 205 24.09 -1.45 -3.66
N LEU A 206 23.09 -1.37 -2.78
CA LEU A 206 22.03 -2.37 -2.63
C LEU A 206 20.64 -1.71 -2.66
N SER A 207 19.93 -1.91 -3.77
CA SER A 207 18.65 -1.26 -4.10
C SER A 207 17.71 -2.26 -4.77
N HIS A 208 16.48 -2.37 -4.25
CA HIS A 208 15.43 -3.19 -4.86
C HIS A 208 14.09 -2.44 -4.88
N GLU A 209 13.48 -2.40 -6.06
CA GLU A 209 12.10 -1.97 -6.26
C GLU A 209 11.17 -3.18 -6.19
N PHE A 210 10.02 -3.02 -5.53
CA PHE A 210 8.96 -4.01 -5.48
C PHE A 210 7.88 -3.61 -6.47
N ILE A 211 7.76 -4.41 -7.53
CA ILE A 211 6.94 -4.06 -8.69
C ILE A 211 5.77 -5.03 -8.82
N ILE A 212 4.56 -4.48 -8.93
CA ILE A 212 3.36 -5.24 -9.31
C ILE A 212 3.28 -5.27 -10.83
N LEU A 213 3.20 -6.48 -11.41
CA LEU A 213 3.03 -6.63 -12.85
C LEU A 213 1.64 -6.15 -13.27
N ALA A 214 1.59 -5.16 -14.16
CA ALA A 214 0.36 -4.56 -14.68
C ALA A 214 0.63 -3.89 -16.03
N ASP A 215 -0.27 -4.08 -17.00
CA ASP A 215 -0.11 -3.52 -18.35
C ASP A 215 -0.01 -1.98 -18.37
N THR A 216 -0.62 -1.32 -17.39
CA THR A 216 -0.62 0.14 -17.20
C THR A 216 0.60 0.65 -16.42
N GLY A 217 1.51 -0.24 -16.00
CA GLY A 217 2.70 0.10 -15.22
C GLY A 217 3.60 1.12 -15.91
N GLU A 218 4.30 1.95 -15.15
CA GLU A 218 5.21 2.98 -15.69
C GLU A 218 6.56 2.39 -16.12
N SER A 219 7.00 1.31 -15.46
CA SER A 219 8.32 0.70 -15.69
C SER A 219 8.20 -0.55 -16.56
N ALA A 220 9.04 -0.66 -17.60
CA ALA A 220 9.22 -1.94 -18.28
C ALA A 220 10.13 -2.84 -17.42
N VAL A 221 9.80 -4.13 -17.38
CA VAL A 221 10.47 -5.09 -16.50
C VAL A 221 10.73 -6.43 -17.18
N PHE A 222 11.82 -7.06 -16.76
CA PHE A 222 12.29 -8.34 -17.28
C PHE A 222 12.64 -9.26 -16.11
N CYS A 223 11.98 -10.41 -16.01
CA CYS A 223 12.22 -11.36 -14.93
C CYS A 223 12.03 -12.82 -15.32
N ASP A 224 12.57 -13.72 -14.48
CA ASP A 224 12.23 -15.14 -14.50
C ASP A 224 10.84 -15.34 -13.88
N ARG A 225 9.92 -15.99 -14.62
CA ARG A 225 8.55 -16.30 -14.15
C ARG A 225 8.54 -17.08 -12.84
N GLU A 226 9.57 -17.90 -12.57
CA GLU A 226 9.69 -18.62 -11.30
C GLU A 226 9.68 -17.66 -10.10
N LEU A 227 10.26 -16.46 -10.23
CA LEU A 227 10.22 -15.44 -9.17
C LEU A 227 8.81 -14.90 -8.91
N VAL A 228 8.00 -14.78 -9.96
CA VAL A 228 6.62 -14.29 -9.87
C VAL A 228 5.71 -15.30 -9.19
N ASP A 229 5.98 -16.58 -9.39
CA ASP A 229 5.17 -17.68 -8.85
C ASP A 229 5.64 -18.18 -7.48
N MET A 230 6.80 -17.71 -7.00
CA MET A 230 7.26 -18.01 -5.65
C MET A 230 6.32 -17.45 -4.58
N ALA A 231 5.88 -18.33 -3.67
CA ALA A 231 5.12 -17.95 -2.48
C ALA A 231 5.88 -16.92 -1.63
N PRO A 232 5.19 -16.04 -0.88
CA PRO A 232 5.84 -15.12 0.06
C PRO A 232 6.52 -15.90 1.22
N PRO A 233 7.40 -15.25 2.00
CA PRO A 233 8.00 -15.86 3.18
C PRO A 233 6.99 -16.42 4.20
N GLY A 234 5.86 -15.73 4.41
CA GLY A 234 4.79 -16.17 5.30
C GLY A 234 4.72 -15.44 6.64
N LEU A 235 3.59 -15.62 7.34
CA LEU A 235 3.31 -14.99 8.66
C LEU A 235 4.02 -15.69 9.83
N ASP A 236 4.52 -16.90 9.61
CA ASP A 236 5.32 -17.68 10.54
C ASP A 236 6.83 -17.40 10.44
N LEU A 237 7.25 -16.51 9.53
CA LEU A 237 8.63 -16.09 9.38
C LEU A 237 9.19 -15.52 10.70
N ASP A 238 10.29 -16.10 11.19
CA ASP A 238 11.06 -15.58 12.31
C ASP A 238 12.02 -14.47 11.85
N PHE A 239 11.68 -13.22 12.15
CA PHE A 239 12.51 -12.06 11.81
C PHE A 239 13.81 -11.95 12.62
N GLN A 240 14.01 -12.78 13.65
CA GLN A 240 15.26 -12.85 14.42
C GLN A 240 16.25 -13.87 13.84
N ALA A 241 15.80 -14.72 12.91
CA ALA A 241 16.67 -15.67 12.22
C ALA A 241 17.55 -15.00 11.14
N ASP A 242 18.49 -15.76 10.58
CA ASP A 242 19.24 -15.32 9.40
C ASP A 242 18.33 -15.38 8.16
N LEU A 243 17.99 -14.21 7.63
CA LEU A 243 17.12 -14.06 6.45
C LEU A 243 17.90 -13.96 5.14
N LYS A 244 19.24 -14.02 5.18
CA LYS A 244 20.07 -14.02 3.98
C LYS A 244 19.72 -15.17 3.01
N PRO A 245 19.43 -16.41 3.45
CA PRO A 245 19.05 -17.48 2.53
C PRO A 245 17.78 -17.18 1.73
N GLU A 246 16.79 -16.52 2.34
CA GLU A 246 15.55 -16.13 1.67
C GLU A 246 15.79 -15.03 0.62
N PHE A 247 16.64 -14.07 0.97
CA PHE A 247 17.10 -13.03 0.06
C PHE A 247 17.89 -13.61 -1.12
N ASP A 248 18.89 -14.45 -0.86
CA ASP A 248 19.76 -15.07 -1.87
C ASP A 248 18.94 -15.94 -2.82
N ARG A 249 17.99 -16.73 -2.29
CA ARG A 249 17.12 -17.59 -3.10
C ARG A 249 16.36 -16.79 -4.15
N ARG A 250 15.82 -15.62 -3.79
CA ARG A 250 15.02 -14.79 -4.70
C ARG A 250 15.88 -13.99 -5.66
N THR A 251 17.00 -13.45 -5.18
CA THR A 251 17.91 -12.62 -5.99
C THR A 251 18.85 -13.43 -6.89
N ALA A 252 18.91 -14.76 -6.69
CA ALA A 252 19.53 -15.68 -7.64
C ALA A 252 18.77 -15.77 -8.97
N LEU A 253 17.47 -15.50 -8.98
CA LEU A 253 16.67 -15.42 -10.19
C LEU A 253 16.78 -14.02 -10.80
N TYR A 254 16.81 -13.97 -12.13
CA TYR A 254 16.92 -12.71 -12.84
C TYR A 254 15.65 -11.87 -12.65
N ALA A 255 15.80 -10.62 -12.21
CA ALA A 255 14.76 -9.61 -12.22
C ALA A 255 15.37 -8.21 -12.25
N ALA A 256 15.03 -7.43 -13.27
CA ALA A 256 15.57 -6.10 -13.48
C ALA A 256 14.52 -5.16 -14.08
N THR A 257 14.60 -3.89 -13.67
CA THR A 257 13.95 -2.78 -14.38
C THR A 257 14.65 -2.53 -15.71
N GLU A 258 14.01 -1.77 -16.60
CA GLU A 258 14.58 -1.38 -17.89
C GLU A 258 15.97 -0.76 -17.76
N GLU A 259 16.22 0.09 -16.75
CA GLU A 259 17.53 0.73 -16.57
C GLU A 259 18.65 -0.25 -16.23
N MET A 260 18.31 -1.36 -15.58
CA MET A 260 19.26 -2.38 -15.12
C MET A 260 19.26 -3.63 -15.99
N HIS A 261 18.46 -3.64 -17.07
CA HIS A 261 18.31 -4.81 -17.93
C HIS A 261 19.55 -5.06 -18.80
N ASP A 262 20.09 -6.26 -18.68
CA ASP A 262 21.13 -6.83 -19.55
C ASP A 262 20.52 -8.01 -20.35
N PRO A 263 20.22 -7.81 -21.66
CA PRO A 263 19.62 -8.84 -22.51
C PRO A 263 20.46 -10.11 -22.62
N ALA A 264 21.78 -9.98 -22.76
CA ALA A 264 22.66 -11.13 -22.93
C ALA A 264 22.76 -11.96 -21.64
N ARG A 265 22.71 -11.29 -20.48
CA ARG A 265 22.59 -11.96 -19.19
C ARG A 265 21.24 -12.65 -19.03
N PHE A 266 20.14 -11.97 -19.38
CA PHE A 266 18.80 -12.52 -19.27
C PHE A 266 18.63 -13.78 -20.13
N GLU A 267 19.08 -13.76 -21.38
CA GLU A 267 19.00 -14.91 -22.28
C GLU A 267 19.86 -16.09 -21.80
N ARG A 268 21.02 -15.81 -21.20
CA ARG A 268 21.93 -16.85 -20.68
C ARG A 268 21.42 -17.48 -19.39
N GLU A 269 20.83 -16.69 -18.49
CA GLU A 269 20.45 -17.13 -17.14
C GLU A 269 19.00 -17.64 -17.06
N VAL A 270 18.11 -17.21 -17.96
CA VAL A 270 16.68 -17.55 -17.90
C VAL A 270 16.27 -18.42 -19.10
N PRO A 271 15.74 -19.64 -18.87
CA PRO A 271 15.14 -20.48 -19.92
C PRO A 271 14.04 -19.76 -20.69
N GLU A 272 13.95 -19.98 -22.00
CA GLU A 272 13.05 -19.25 -22.90
C GLU A 272 11.58 -19.29 -22.44
N GLU A 273 11.11 -20.45 -21.98
CA GLU A 273 9.75 -20.67 -21.49
C GLU A 273 9.42 -19.92 -20.18
N ARG A 274 10.44 -19.48 -19.44
CA ARG A 274 10.31 -18.73 -18.18
C ARG A 274 10.62 -17.24 -18.33
N ARG A 275 11.10 -16.79 -19.50
CA ARG A 275 11.35 -15.37 -19.74
C ARG A 275 10.03 -14.61 -19.70
N LEU A 276 9.93 -13.63 -18.80
CA LEU A 276 8.79 -12.73 -18.70
C LEU A 276 9.25 -11.30 -18.96
N SER A 277 8.62 -10.68 -19.95
CA SER A 277 8.68 -9.24 -20.18
C SER A 277 7.30 -8.66 -19.91
N ALA A 278 7.23 -7.62 -19.09
CA ALA A 278 5.98 -6.99 -18.70
C ALA A 278 6.17 -5.50 -18.43
N ARG A 279 5.08 -4.83 -18.07
CA ARG A 279 5.12 -3.52 -17.40
C ARG A 279 4.74 -3.70 -15.94
N GLY A 280 5.13 -2.75 -15.09
CA GLY A 280 4.75 -2.81 -13.69
C GLY A 280 4.73 -1.49 -12.95
N ILE A 281 4.09 -1.52 -11.79
CA ILE A 281 3.88 -0.39 -10.89
C ILE A 281 4.79 -0.60 -9.68
N GLU A 282 5.74 0.30 -9.50
CA GLU A 282 6.59 0.34 -8.30
C GLU A 282 5.75 0.73 -7.08
N VAL A 283 5.62 -0.16 -6.11
CA VAL A 283 4.82 0.04 -4.88
C VAL A 283 5.65 0.18 -3.62
N GLY A 284 6.93 -0.14 -3.69
CA GLY A 284 7.89 0.09 -2.62
C GLY A 284 9.32 -0.02 -3.10
N HIS A 285 10.23 0.58 -2.33
CA HIS A 285 11.65 0.65 -2.65
C HIS A 285 12.46 0.56 -1.35
N ILE A 286 13.51 -0.25 -1.37
CA ILE A 286 14.45 -0.40 -0.26
C ILE A 286 15.88 -0.06 -0.69
N PHE A 287 16.59 0.66 0.17
CA PHE A 287 17.95 1.16 -0.06
C PHE A 287 18.85 0.87 1.13
N TYR A 288 20.10 0.53 0.84
CA TYR A 288 21.21 0.68 1.78
C TYR A 288 22.17 1.72 1.22
N PHE A 289 22.41 2.81 1.96
CA PHE A 289 23.23 3.95 1.54
C PHE A 289 24.40 4.24 2.48
N GLY A 290 24.66 3.33 3.43
CA GLY A 290 25.76 3.41 4.37
C GLY A 290 25.83 4.74 5.13
N ALA A 291 27.02 5.32 5.23
CA ALA A 291 27.25 6.54 5.99
C ALA A 291 26.86 7.86 5.28
N LYS A 292 26.04 7.81 4.21
CA LYS A 292 25.74 8.99 3.36
C LYS A 292 25.19 10.19 4.14
N TYR A 293 24.31 9.97 5.11
CA TYR A 293 23.74 11.03 5.94
C TYR A 293 24.45 11.14 7.28
N SER A 294 24.83 10.01 7.87
CA SER A 294 25.46 9.99 9.19
C SER A 294 26.83 10.68 9.20
N ALA A 295 27.63 10.58 8.14
CA ALA A 295 28.92 11.27 8.04
C ALA A 295 28.79 12.80 7.98
N PRO A 296 28.07 13.42 7.01
CA PRO A 296 27.94 14.88 6.96
C PRO A 296 27.19 15.47 8.16
N MET A 297 26.20 14.74 8.70
CA MET A 297 25.40 15.19 9.85
C MET A 297 25.99 14.76 11.21
N ARG A 298 27.17 14.14 11.24
CA ARG A 298 27.86 13.68 12.46
C ARG A 298 27.00 12.79 13.37
N ALA A 299 26.18 11.93 12.77
CA ALA A 299 25.42 10.93 13.50
C ALA A 299 26.32 9.73 13.85
N HIS A 300 27.10 9.88 14.91
CA HIS A 300 28.07 8.89 15.35
C HIS A 300 27.61 8.17 16.61
N VAL A 301 28.11 6.94 16.80
CA VAL A 301 28.01 6.19 18.06
C VAL A 301 29.38 5.72 18.50
N THR A 302 29.59 5.62 19.81
CA THR A 302 30.78 4.97 20.37
C THR A 302 30.64 3.45 20.20
N GLY A 303 31.59 2.85 19.49
CA GLY A 303 31.69 1.43 19.21
C GLY A 303 32.20 0.58 20.39
N PRO A 304 32.22 -0.76 20.25
CA PRO A 304 32.76 -1.67 21.27
C PRO A 304 34.24 -1.44 21.59
N ASP A 305 34.99 -0.86 20.66
CA ASP A 305 36.40 -0.50 20.79
C ASP A 305 36.60 0.89 21.44
N GLY A 306 35.52 1.56 21.84
CA GLY A 306 35.54 2.89 22.44
C GLY A 306 35.74 4.04 21.45
N LYS A 307 35.72 3.78 20.13
CA LYS A 307 35.87 4.82 19.11
C LYS A 307 34.52 5.23 18.55
N ASP A 308 34.39 6.51 18.23
CA ASP A 308 33.20 7.03 17.56
C ASP A 308 33.28 6.74 16.05
N ALA A 309 32.19 6.21 15.50
CA ALA A 309 32.05 5.96 14.07
C ALA A 309 30.67 6.43 13.58
N PRO A 310 30.55 6.93 12.33
CA PRO A 310 29.26 7.16 11.72
C PRO A 310 28.49 5.83 11.61
N VAL A 311 27.19 5.88 11.84
CA VAL A 311 26.33 4.69 11.69
C VAL A 311 26.05 4.39 10.23
N GLU A 312 25.89 3.11 9.93
CA GLU A 312 25.44 2.62 8.63
C GLU A 312 23.92 2.66 8.58
N MET A 313 23.37 3.08 7.44
CA MET A 313 21.95 3.39 7.32
C MET A 313 21.32 2.80 6.05
N GLY A 314 20.03 2.52 6.16
CA GLY A 314 19.15 2.19 5.03
C GLY A 314 17.79 2.88 5.14
N SER A 315 17.07 3.00 4.02
CA SER A 315 15.69 3.51 3.99
C SER A 315 14.77 2.57 3.22
N TYR A 316 13.51 2.54 3.63
CA TYR A 316 12.52 1.58 3.15
C TYR A 316 11.17 2.27 2.99
N GLY A 317 10.82 2.62 1.75
CA GLY A 317 9.56 3.28 1.38
C GLY A 317 8.48 2.32 0.85
N VAL A 318 7.22 2.51 1.26
CA VAL A 318 6.01 1.92 0.65
C VAL A 318 5.04 3.04 0.31
N GLY A 319 4.60 3.10 -0.95
CA GLY A 319 3.61 4.06 -1.41
C GLY A 319 2.19 3.66 -0.96
N VAL A 320 1.82 3.96 0.28
CA VAL A 320 0.53 3.56 0.88
C VAL A 320 -0.67 4.04 0.06
N SER A 321 -0.67 5.32 -0.36
CA SER A 321 -1.74 5.83 -1.23
C SER A 321 -1.71 5.24 -2.64
N ARG A 322 -0.51 4.95 -3.17
CA ARG A 322 -0.31 4.35 -4.49
C ARG A 322 -0.85 2.91 -4.52
N LEU A 323 -0.71 2.16 -3.43
CA LEU A 323 -1.20 0.78 -3.31
C LEU A 323 -2.70 0.65 -3.56
N ALA A 324 -3.51 1.62 -3.14
CA ALA A 324 -4.96 1.57 -3.40
C ALA A 324 -5.28 1.49 -4.90
N ALA A 325 -4.54 2.23 -5.74
CA ALA A 325 -4.70 2.15 -7.18
C ALA A 325 -4.03 0.89 -7.76
N ALA A 326 -2.86 0.50 -7.28
CA ALA A 326 -2.17 -0.71 -7.74
C ALA A 326 -3.00 -1.98 -7.52
N ILE A 327 -3.74 -2.07 -6.41
CA ILE A 327 -4.68 -3.17 -6.14
C ILE A 327 -5.81 -3.19 -7.16
N ILE A 328 -6.36 -2.03 -7.53
CA ILE A 328 -7.42 -1.96 -8.53
C ILE A 328 -6.89 -2.32 -9.92
N GLU A 329 -5.69 -1.85 -10.30
CA GLU A 329 -5.06 -2.26 -11.57
C GLU A 329 -4.88 -3.78 -11.65
N ALA A 330 -4.52 -4.42 -10.54
CA ALA A 330 -4.36 -5.87 -10.45
C ALA A 330 -5.69 -6.65 -10.31
N SER A 331 -6.79 -6.00 -9.88
CA SER A 331 -8.04 -6.67 -9.54
C SER A 331 -9.28 -5.81 -9.83
N HIS A 332 -9.78 -5.94 -11.06
CA HIS A 332 -11.02 -5.33 -11.52
C HIS A 332 -11.66 -6.15 -12.65
N ASP A 333 -12.93 -5.87 -12.94
CA ASP A 333 -13.64 -6.35 -14.13
C ASP A 333 -14.51 -5.23 -14.72
N GLU A 334 -15.32 -5.55 -15.73
CA GLU A 334 -16.23 -4.59 -16.38
C GLU A 334 -17.28 -3.99 -15.42
N ARG A 335 -17.59 -4.66 -14.30
CA ARG A 335 -18.56 -4.18 -13.30
C ARG A 335 -17.91 -3.24 -12.27
N GLY A 336 -16.59 -3.24 -12.16
CA GLY A 336 -15.82 -2.33 -11.32
C GLY A 336 -14.72 -3.02 -10.52
N ILE A 337 -14.52 -2.57 -9.28
CA ILE A 337 -13.40 -3.01 -8.44
C ILE A 337 -13.66 -4.42 -7.89
N ILE A 338 -12.60 -5.23 -7.74
CA ILE A 338 -12.62 -6.48 -6.97
C ILE A 338 -11.57 -6.35 -5.86
N TRP A 339 -12.00 -6.22 -4.61
CA TRP A 339 -11.05 -6.07 -3.51
C TRP A 339 -10.57 -7.43 -2.97
N PRO A 340 -9.26 -7.59 -2.72
CA PRO A 340 -8.76 -8.59 -1.79
C PRO A 340 -9.43 -8.41 -0.41
N ALA A 341 -9.81 -9.51 0.24
CA ALA A 341 -10.60 -9.47 1.46
C ALA A 341 -10.00 -8.58 2.56
N ALA A 342 -8.67 -8.60 2.70
CA ALA A 342 -7.94 -7.85 3.72
C ALA A 342 -8.04 -6.32 3.56
N VAL A 343 -8.25 -5.82 2.35
CA VAL A 343 -8.31 -4.37 2.07
C VAL A 343 -9.69 -3.87 1.62
N ALA A 344 -10.66 -4.78 1.46
CA ALA A 344 -12.01 -4.42 1.05
C ALA A 344 -12.64 -3.40 2.02
N PRO A 345 -13.27 -2.32 1.53
CA PRO A 345 -13.80 -1.28 2.39
C PRO A 345 -14.93 -1.77 3.30
N PHE A 346 -15.64 -2.84 2.92
CA PHE A 346 -16.58 -3.59 3.75
C PHE A 346 -16.41 -5.07 3.38
N THR A 347 -16.64 -5.99 4.32
CA THR A 347 -16.65 -7.43 4.04
C THR A 347 -17.90 -7.83 3.26
N ALA A 348 -19.05 -7.25 3.62
CA ALA A 348 -20.33 -7.56 2.99
C ALA A 348 -21.26 -6.34 2.94
N ALA A 349 -22.27 -6.40 2.07
CA ALA A 349 -23.40 -5.47 2.08
C ALA A 349 -24.74 -6.22 2.12
N VAL A 350 -25.64 -5.79 3.00
CA VAL A 350 -27.06 -6.15 2.96
C VAL A 350 -27.77 -5.21 2.00
N VAL A 351 -28.56 -5.73 1.06
CA VAL A 351 -29.23 -4.94 0.02
C VAL A 351 -30.73 -5.15 0.10
N SER A 352 -31.47 -4.11 0.49
CA SER A 352 -32.93 -4.15 0.47
C SER A 352 -33.44 -3.80 -0.93
N LEU A 353 -34.12 -4.74 -1.59
CA LEU A 353 -34.77 -4.49 -2.89
C LEU A 353 -36.09 -3.72 -2.76
N ARG A 354 -36.66 -3.65 -1.55
CA ARG A 354 -37.92 -2.98 -1.26
C ARG A 354 -37.94 -2.45 0.18
N PRO A 355 -37.29 -1.31 0.47
CA PRO A 355 -37.13 -0.79 1.83
C PRO A 355 -38.45 -0.33 2.49
N ASP A 356 -39.49 -0.06 1.69
CA ASP A 356 -40.85 0.26 2.13
C ASP A 356 -41.65 -0.98 2.59
N ASP A 357 -41.18 -2.19 2.30
CA ASP A 357 -41.83 -3.43 2.69
C ASP A 357 -41.34 -3.89 4.07
N ALA A 358 -42.26 -3.91 5.05
CA ALA A 358 -41.94 -4.24 6.44
C ALA A 358 -41.33 -5.64 6.62
N ALA A 359 -41.73 -6.62 5.81
CA ALA A 359 -41.20 -7.98 5.91
C ALA A 359 -39.76 -8.05 5.36
N VAL A 360 -39.50 -7.36 4.24
CA VAL A 360 -38.15 -7.23 3.67
C VAL A 360 -37.22 -6.50 4.64
N SER A 361 -37.68 -5.36 5.17
CA SER A 361 -36.93 -4.57 6.13
C SER A 361 -36.62 -5.35 7.41
N ALA A 362 -37.56 -6.12 7.95
CA ALA A 362 -37.30 -6.97 9.13
C ALA A 362 -36.19 -8.00 8.90
N VAL A 363 -36.16 -8.66 7.72
CA VAL A 363 -35.09 -9.60 7.37
C VAL A 363 -33.76 -8.88 7.19
N CYS A 364 -33.73 -7.72 6.53
CA CYS A 364 -32.50 -6.93 6.36
C CYS A 364 -31.92 -6.50 7.72
N GLU A 365 -32.77 -6.01 8.63
CA GLU A 365 -32.37 -5.60 9.98
C GLU A 365 -31.83 -6.77 10.80
N SER A 366 -32.46 -7.95 10.69
CA SER A 366 -32.00 -9.17 11.35
C SER A 366 -30.60 -9.58 10.88
N VAL A 367 -30.39 -9.67 9.57
CA VAL A 367 -29.10 -10.03 8.96
C VAL A 367 -28.03 -8.98 9.32
N TYR A 368 -28.32 -7.70 9.11
CA TYR A 368 -27.41 -6.60 9.41
C TYR A 368 -27.00 -6.58 10.89
N GLY A 369 -27.98 -6.72 11.81
CA GLY A 369 -27.73 -6.74 13.24
C GLY A 369 -26.90 -7.95 13.69
N ALA A 370 -27.16 -9.13 13.12
CA ALA A 370 -26.40 -10.34 13.41
C ALA A 370 -24.94 -10.24 12.95
N LEU A 371 -24.71 -9.76 11.72
CA LEU A 371 -23.37 -9.56 11.16
C LEU A 371 -22.58 -8.52 11.96
N LEU A 372 -23.20 -7.38 12.32
CA LEU A 372 -22.57 -6.39 13.19
C LEU A 372 -22.19 -6.97 14.55
N LYS A 373 -23.08 -7.74 15.18
CA LYS A 373 -22.81 -8.38 16.48
C LYS A 373 -21.65 -9.36 16.41
N ALA A 374 -21.43 -9.99 15.25
CA ALA A 374 -20.32 -10.89 14.99
C ALA A 374 -19.01 -10.18 14.59
N GLY A 375 -19.00 -8.84 14.54
CA GLY A 375 -17.80 -8.07 14.17
C GLY A 375 -17.54 -7.97 12.66
N VAL A 376 -18.48 -8.43 11.82
CA VAL A 376 -18.36 -8.31 10.37
C VAL A 376 -18.52 -6.86 9.96
N ASP A 377 -17.59 -6.38 9.14
CA ASP A 377 -17.61 -5.02 8.61
C ASP A 377 -18.67 -4.89 7.51
N VAL A 378 -19.92 -4.61 7.90
CA VAL A 378 -21.10 -4.69 7.01
C VAL A 378 -21.68 -3.31 6.66
N LEU A 379 -21.98 -3.12 5.37
CA LEU A 379 -22.79 -2.02 4.85
C LEU A 379 -24.26 -2.46 4.70
N TYR A 380 -25.21 -1.57 4.89
CA TYR A 380 -26.63 -1.82 4.60
C TYR A 380 -27.14 -0.76 3.63
N ASP A 381 -27.49 -1.16 2.41
CA ASP A 381 -28.19 -0.31 1.46
C ASP A 381 -29.70 -0.28 1.73
N ASP A 382 -30.08 0.67 2.58
CA ASP A 382 -31.45 1.04 2.97
C ASP A 382 -32.02 2.21 2.15
N THR A 383 -31.36 2.61 1.07
CA THR A 383 -31.78 3.76 0.24
C THR A 383 -33.07 3.46 -0.55
N PRO A 384 -33.86 4.46 -0.97
CA PRO A 384 -35.05 4.24 -1.79
C PRO A 384 -34.75 4.01 -3.28
N GLU A 385 -33.49 3.76 -3.65
CA GLU A 385 -33.05 3.56 -5.03
C GLU A 385 -33.57 2.25 -5.64
N ARG A 386 -33.62 2.20 -6.98
CA ARG A 386 -34.07 1.01 -7.70
C ARG A 386 -33.08 -0.15 -7.52
N PRO A 387 -33.55 -1.41 -7.43
CA PRO A 387 -32.71 -2.61 -7.29
C PRO A 387 -31.44 -2.64 -8.15
N GLY A 388 -31.56 -2.37 -9.45
CA GLY A 388 -30.40 -2.40 -10.36
C GLY A 388 -29.36 -1.33 -10.06
N ALA A 389 -29.79 -0.14 -9.60
CA ALA A 389 -28.87 0.94 -9.23
C ALA A 389 -28.10 0.61 -7.94
N LYS A 390 -28.78 0.00 -6.96
CA LYS A 390 -28.16 -0.48 -5.72
C LYS A 390 -27.06 -1.49 -6.00
N LEU A 391 -27.41 -2.54 -6.75
CA LEU A 391 -26.47 -3.61 -7.09
C LEU A 391 -25.27 -3.09 -7.87
N SER A 392 -25.52 -2.30 -8.93
CA SER A 392 -24.44 -1.72 -9.73
C SER A 392 -23.50 -0.81 -8.92
N THR A 393 -24.04 -0.05 -7.96
CA THR A 393 -23.22 0.82 -7.10
C THR A 393 -22.31 0.01 -6.18
N LEU A 394 -22.83 -1.05 -5.57
CA LEU A 394 -22.07 -1.90 -4.64
C LEU A 394 -21.06 -2.81 -5.37
N GLU A 395 -21.41 -3.28 -6.58
CA GLU A 395 -20.49 -3.99 -7.45
C GLU A 395 -19.36 -3.08 -7.94
N LEU A 396 -19.67 -1.83 -8.33
CA LEU A 396 -18.68 -0.82 -8.71
C LEU A 396 -17.71 -0.52 -7.56
N ALA A 397 -18.24 -0.37 -6.35
CA ALA A 397 -17.45 -0.16 -5.13
C ALA A 397 -16.63 -1.39 -4.70
N GLY A 398 -16.90 -2.56 -5.29
CA GLY A 398 -16.18 -3.80 -5.07
C GLY A 398 -16.47 -4.50 -3.75
N VAL A 399 -17.65 -4.31 -3.15
CA VAL A 399 -17.99 -5.00 -1.91
C VAL A 399 -18.00 -6.52 -2.16
N PRO A 400 -17.19 -7.34 -1.44
CA PRO A 400 -16.95 -8.74 -1.78
C PRO A 400 -18.21 -9.62 -1.80
N THR A 401 -19.11 -9.43 -0.84
CA THR A 401 -20.33 -10.23 -0.73
C THR A 401 -21.57 -9.36 -0.60
N LEU A 402 -22.59 -9.61 -1.43
CA LEU A 402 -23.88 -8.95 -1.34
C LEU A 402 -24.95 -9.93 -0.84
N VAL A 403 -25.62 -9.62 0.25
CA VAL A 403 -26.80 -10.34 0.74
C VAL A 403 -28.04 -9.57 0.30
N VAL A 404 -28.67 -10.05 -0.77
CA VAL A 404 -29.80 -9.38 -1.42
C VAL A 404 -31.12 -9.92 -0.89
N VAL A 405 -31.94 -9.04 -0.36
CA VAL A 405 -33.21 -9.37 0.28
C VAL A 405 -34.36 -8.74 -0.52
N GLY A 406 -35.22 -9.60 -1.09
CA GLY A 406 -36.36 -9.17 -1.89
C GLY A 406 -37.67 -9.85 -1.49
N PRO A 407 -38.84 -9.29 -1.89
CA PRO A 407 -40.14 -9.81 -1.47
C PRO A 407 -40.40 -11.28 -1.84
N LYS A 408 -39.87 -11.75 -2.98
CA LYS A 408 -40.00 -13.15 -3.41
C LYS A 408 -39.20 -14.09 -2.51
N GLY A 409 -37.94 -13.75 -2.25
CA GLY A 409 -37.06 -14.52 -1.35
C GLY A 409 -37.63 -14.61 0.06
N VAL A 410 -38.09 -13.47 0.62
CA VAL A 410 -38.71 -13.44 1.96
C VAL A 410 -39.93 -14.37 2.05
N LYS A 411 -40.78 -14.41 1.02
CA LYS A 411 -41.93 -15.36 0.98
C LYS A 411 -41.50 -16.82 0.91
N ALA A 412 -40.36 -17.10 0.28
CA ALA A 412 -39.78 -18.43 0.17
C ALA A 412 -38.84 -18.79 1.33
N GLY A 413 -38.61 -17.89 2.29
CA GLY A 413 -37.69 -18.10 3.41
C GLY A 413 -36.20 -18.05 3.04
N VAL A 414 -35.83 -17.41 1.93
CA VAL A 414 -34.45 -17.35 1.42
C VAL A 414 -34.00 -15.93 1.09
N VAL A 415 -32.68 -15.76 1.01
CA VAL A 415 -31.97 -14.58 0.51
C VAL A 415 -31.02 -15.01 -0.61
N GLU A 416 -30.68 -14.08 -1.51
CA GLU A 416 -29.64 -14.30 -2.52
C GLU A 416 -28.29 -13.80 -1.98
N VAL A 417 -27.28 -14.66 -1.94
CA VAL A 417 -25.90 -14.28 -1.65
C VAL A 417 -25.12 -14.23 -2.95
N ARG A 418 -24.51 -13.09 -3.24
CA ARG A 418 -23.72 -12.85 -4.45
C ARG A 418 -22.26 -12.62 -4.12
N ASP A 419 -21.38 -13.32 -4.80
CA ASP A 419 -19.93 -13.14 -4.70
C ASP A 419 -19.43 -12.20 -5.80
N ARG A 420 -18.72 -11.15 -5.41
CA ARG A 420 -18.27 -10.08 -6.31
C ARG A 420 -17.24 -10.56 -7.32
N ALA A 421 -16.31 -11.41 -6.90
CA ALA A 421 -15.19 -11.85 -7.73
C ALA A 421 -15.65 -12.85 -8.80
N THR A 422 -16.46 -13.82 -8.42
CA THR A 422 -16.93 -14.90 -9.30
C THR A 422 -18.24 -14.58 -10.02
N GLY A 423 -19.04 -13.64 -9.49
CA GLY A 423 -20.40 -13.38 -9.96
C GLY A 423 -21.40 -14.50 -9.61
N SER A 424 -20.99 -15.49 -8.81
CA SER A 424 -21.89 -16.56 -8.40
C SER A 424 -23.03 -16.04 -7.53
N VAL A 425 -24.20 -16.65 -7.67
CA VAL A 425 -25.41 -16.33 -6.90
C VAL A 425 -25.95 -17.63 -6.30
N VAL A 426 -26.12 -17.63 -4.99
CA VAL A 426 -26.65 -18.78 -4.24
C VAL A 426 -27.84 -18.33 -3.41
N GLU A 427 -28.97 -19.04 -3.56
CA GLU A 427 -30.13 -18.86 -2.68
C GLU A 427 -29.94 -19.71 -1.43
N MET A 428 -30.11 -19.11 -0.26
CA MET A 428 -30.01 -19.80 1.03
C MET A 428 -30.85 -19.11 2.10
N SER A 429 -31.07 -19.77 3.24
CA SER A 429 -31.70 -19.13 4.41
C SER A 429 -30.86 -17.95 4.92
N ALA A 430 -31.51 -16.98 5.56
CA ALA A 430 -30.81 -15.84 6.18
C ALA A 430 -29.76 -16.29 7.21
N GLU A 431 -30.07 -17.33 7.98
CA GLU A 431 -29.17 -17.92 8.99
C GLU A 431 -27.90 -18.49 8.35
N ALA A 432 -28.04 -19.24 7.26
CA ALA A 432 -26.91 -19.78 6.50
C ALA A 432 -26.02 -18.67 5.91
N ALA A 433 -26.63 -17.61 5.38
CA ALA A 433 -25.89 -16.45 4.85
C ALA A 433 -25.09 -15.72 5.94
N ILE A 434 -25.64 -15.62 7.16
CA ILE A 434 -24.91 -15.08 8.31
C ILE A 434 -23.72 -16.00 8.66
N GLN A 435 -23.95 -17.31 8.76
CA GLN A 435 -22.89 -18.27 9.11
C GLN A 435 -21.72 -18.26 8.12
N SER A 436 -22.00 -18.18 6.81
CA SER A 436 -20.94 -18.13 5.79
C SER A 436 -20.05 -16.88 5.90
N LEU A 437 -20.60 -15.77 6.37
CA LEU A 437 -19.89 -14.50 6.52
C LEU A 437 -19.15 -14.36 7.86
N VAL A 438 -19.61 -15.06 8.91
CA VAL A 438 -18.91 -15.07 10.21
C VAL A 438 -17.72 -16.03 10.20
N GLY A 439 -17.84 -17.17 9.50
CA GLY A 439 -16.75 -18.14 9.38
C GLY A 439 -15.55 -17.67 8.55
N THR A 440 -15.73 -16.63 7.72
CA THR A 440 -14.70 -16.06 6.84
C THR A 440 -13.96 -14.88 7.47
N SER A 441 -14.47 -14.28 8.54
CA SER A 441 -13.85 -13.14 9.24
C SER A 441 -12.72 -13.48 10.22
N GLY A 442 -12.24 -14.74 10.24
CA GLY A 442 -11.21 -15.23 11.18
C GLY A 442 -9.92 -15.74 10.56
N GLY A 443 -9.58 -15.31 9.33
CA GLY A 443 -8.37 -15.72 8.59
C GLY A 443 -7.30 -14.65 8.52
#